data_AF-A0A1F2SGK0-F1
#
_entry.id   AF-A0A1F2SGK0-F1
#
_cell.length_a   1.000
_cell.length_b   1.000
_cell.length_c   1.000
_cell.angle_alpha   90.00
_cell.angle_beta   90.00
_cell.angle_gamma   90.00
#
_symmetry.space_group_name_H-M   'P 1'
#
loop_
_entity.id
_entity.type
_entity.pdbx_description
1 polymer ?
#
loop_
_entity_poly.entity_id
_entity_poly.type
_entity_poly.pdbx_seq_one_letter_code
_entity_poly.pdbx_strand_id
1 'polypeptide(L)'
;MDRKENWQPVLSRLIDQALLAQAQEAFPFATAENGEAKRRLEEVRKQFPDGEAYRDALVRCKLREAELVSRLERETNLMAFVDYRLRPQVQLSSEEMEEYYRETLAPELRRQGQQDVPPLAEVRDQIEQILTQEKINRLLEQWLQNLRRRTPAKILE
;
A
#
# COMPACT_ATOMS: atom_id res chain seq x y z
N MET A 1 2.22 28.99 -16.39
CA MET A 1 0.95 28.33 -16.79
C MET A 1 1.34 27.09 -17.56
N ASP A 2 1.42 25.94 -16.90
CA ASP A 2 1.60 24.62 -17.54
C ASP A 2 0.96 23.55 -16.62
N ARG A 3 -0.38 23.54 -16.57
CA ARG A 3 -1.17 22.48 -15.90
C ARG A 3 -1.65 21.43 -16.91
N LYS A 4 -0.79 21.03 -17.85
CA LYS A 4 -0.93 19.70 -18.46
C LYS A 4 -0.21 18.70 -17.54
N GLU A 5 -0.61 18.70 -16.27
CA GLU A 5 -0.15 17.72 -15.30
C GLU A 5 -0.54 16.34 -15.81
N ASN A 6 0.39 15.42 -15.76
CA ASN A 6 0.21 14.05 -16.22
C ASN A 6 -0.83 13.37 -15.29
N TRP A 7 -2.12 13.42 -15.65
CA TRP A 7 -3.21 12.80 -14.88
C TRP A 7 -3.26 11.29 -15.03
N GLN A 8 -2.50 10.74 -15.97
CA GLN A 8 -2.48 9.30 -16.27
C GLN A 8 -2.17 8.42 -15.05
N PRO A 9 -1.20 8.76 -14.17
CA PRO A 9 -0.93 7.99 -12.96
C PRO A 9 -2.08 8.05 -11.94
N VAL A 10 -2.70 9.24 -11.79
CA VAL A 10 -3.85 9.42 -10.89
C VAL A 10 -5.05 8.61 -11.39
N LEU A 11 -5.33 8.69 -12.70
CA LEU A 11 -6.39 7.92 -13.34
C LEU A 11 -6.13 6.41 -13.24
N SER A 12 -4.91 5.96 -13.51
CA SER A 12 -4.53 4.55 -13.34
C SER A 12 -4.80 4.06 -11.93
N ARG A 13 -4.40 4.84 -10.91
CA ARG A 13 -4.65 4.49 -9.51
C ARG A 13 -6.15 4.39 -9.20
N LEU A 14 -6.97 5.31 -9.72
CA LEU A 14 -8.42 5.26 -9.52
C LEU A 14 -9.06 4.04 -10.20
N ILE A 15 -8.59 3.68 -11.40
CA ILE A 15 -9.01 2.47 -12.10
C ILE A 15 -8.65 1.23 -11.27
N ASP A 16 -7.43 1.17 -10.73
CA ASP A 16 -6.99 0.03 -9.92
C ASP A 16 -7.81 -0.11 -8.63
N GLN A 17 -8.10 1.01 -7.95
CA GLN A 17 -8.99 1.00 -6.78
C GLN A 17 -10.40 0.52 -7.13
N ALA A 18 -10.96 0.93 -8.26
CA ALA A 18 -12.28 0.50 -8.70
C ALA A 18 -12.31 -1.00 -9.02
N LEU A 19 -11.29 -1.52 -9.71
CA LEU A 19 -11.18 -2.94 -10.02
C LEU A 19 -11.05 -3.82 -8.77
N LEU A 20 -10.26 -3.38 -7.80
CA LEU A 20 -10.13 -4.08 -6.53
C LEU A 20 -11.43 -4.06 -5.72
N ALA A 21 -12.14 -2.93 -5.71
CA ALA A 21 -13.43 -2.81 -5.03
C ALA A 21 -14.47 -3.76 -5.66
N GLN A 22 -14.54 -3.81 -6.99
CA GLN A 22 -15.40 -4.76 -7.70
C GLN A 22 -15.02 -6.21 -7.40
N ALA A 23 -13.73 -6.52 -7.32
CA ALA A 23 -13.28 -7.87 -6.95
C ALA A 23 -13.66 -8.21 -5.50
N GLN A 24 -13.64 -7.25 -4.59
CA GLN A 24 -14.08 -7.43 -3.21
C GLN A 24 -15.58 -7.74 -3.12
N GLU A 25 -16.42 -7.11 -3.94
CA GLU A 25 -17.86 -7.45 -4.01
C GLU A 25 -18.09 -8.90 -4.46
N ALA A 26 -17.27 -9.40 -5.38
CA ALA A 26 -17.35 -10.77 -5.86
C ALA A 26 -16.82 -11.81 -4.84
N PHE A 27 -15.99 -11.38 -3.88
CA PHE A 27 -15.39 -12.23 -2.85
C PHE A 27 -15.61 -11.62 -1.47
N PRO A 28 -16.75 -11.93 -0.80
CA PRO A 28 -17.08 -11.32 0.47
C PRO A 28 -15.99 -11.63 1.51
N PHE A 29 -15.29 -10.57 1.89
CA PHE A 29 -14.32 -10.53 2.97
C PHE A 29 -15.01 -9.86 4.16
N ALA A 30 -15.04 -10.54 5.32
CA ALA A 30 -15.43 -9.89 6.56
C ALA A 30 -14.36 -8.84 6.85
N THR A 31 -14.70 -7.56 6.64
CA THR A 31 -13.80 -6.46 6.98
C THR A 31 -13.40 -6.62 8.42
N ALA A 32 -12.11 -6.84 8.65
CA ALA A 32 -11.58 -6.80 9.99
C ALA A 32 -11.94 -5.43 10.57
N GLU A 33 -12.57 -5.41 11.74
CA GLU A 33 -12.90 -4.22 12.53
C GLU A 33 -11.60 -3.58 13.07
N ASN A 34 -10.60 -3.45 12.22
CA ASN A 34 -9.28 -3.01 12.59
C ASN A 34 -9.35 -1.49 12.67
N GLY A 35 -9.08 -0.94 13.85
CA GLY A 35 -8.90 0.50 14.12
C GLY A 35 -7.79 1.18 13.31
N GLU A 36 -7.33 0.57 12.23
CA GLU A 36 -6.34 1.01 11.28
C GLU A 36 -6.78 2.31 10.56
N ALA A 37 -8.07 2.49 10.27
CA ALA A 37 -8.58 3.77 9.77
C ALA A 37 -8.42 4.91 10.79
N LYS A 38 -8.63 4.62 12.09
CA LYS A 38 -8.39 5.58 13.18
C LYS A 38 -6.91 5.88 13.34
N ARG A 39 -6.05 4.85 13.28
CA ARG A 39 -4.59 5.01 13.31
C ARG A 39 -4.11 5.91 12.18
N ARG A 40 -4.58 5.69 10.94
CA ARG A 40 -4.27 6.54 9.79
C ARG A 40 -4.79 7.96 9.96
N LEU A 41 -5.97 8.14 10.53
CA LEU A 41 -6.50 9.48 10.84
C LEU A 41 -5.57 10.22 11.82
N GLU A 42 -5.09 9.54 12.86
CA GLU A 42 -4.13 10.12 13.80
C GLU A 42 -2.79 10.46 13.13
N GLU A 43 -2.29 9.61 12.22
CA GLU A 43 -1.09 9.90 11.43
C GLU A 43 -1.26 11.13 10.54
N VAL A 44 -2.42 11.27 9.88
CA VAL A 44 -2.75 12.46 9.10
C VAL A 44 -2.77 13.70 10.00
N ARG A 45 -3.40 13.62 11.17
CA ARG A 45 -3.44 14.74 12.13
C ARG A 45 -2.04 15.14 12.61
N LYS A 46 -1.13 14.18 12.82
CA LYS A 46 0.28 14.44 13.22
C LYS A 46 1.11 15.14 12.15
N GLN A 47 0.66 15.15 10.88
CA GLN A 47 1.33 15.92 9.82
C GLN A 47 1.04 17.43 9.93
N PHE A 48 0.09 17.84 10.77
CA PHE A 48 -0.24 19.23 11.00
C PHE A 48 0.36 19.74 12.32
N PRO A 49 0.76 21.01 12.39
CA PRO A 49 1.31 21.61 13.61
C PRO A 49 0.36 21.53 14.81
N ASP A 50 -0.95 21.71 14.56
CA ASP A 50 -1.99 21.69 15.58
C ASP A 50 -3.37 21.34 14.96
N GLY A 51 -4.39 21.27 15.82
CA GLY A 51 -5.77 20.96 15.42
C GLY A 51 -6.50 22.10 14.70
N GLU A 52 -6.02 23.34 14.74
CA GLU A 52 -6.58 24.45 13.98
C GLU A 52 -6.09 24.39 12.53
N ALA A 53 -4.79 24.22 12.31
CA ALA A 53 -4.19 24.01 11.01
C ALA A 53 -4.78 22.80 10.27
N TYR A 54 -5.07 21.71 10.99
CA TYR A 54 -5.77 20.55 10.44
C TYR A 54 -7.21 20.88 9.99
N ARG A 55 -7.98 21.61 10.81
CA ARG A 55 -9.35 22.02 10.47
C ARG A 55 -9.37 22.99 9.28
N ASP A 56 -8.44 23.94 9.24
CA ASP A 56 -8.28 24.86 8.11
C ASP A 56 -7.93 24.12 6.82
N ALA A 57 -7.07 23.10 6.90
CA ALA A 57 -6.77 22.24 5.75
C ALA A 57 -8.02 21.51 5.24
N LEU A 58 -8.84 20.94 6.13
CA LEU A 58 -10.11 20.31 5.77
C LEU A 58 -11.05 21.29 5.06
N VAL A 59 -11.19 22.51 5.58
CA VAL A 59 -12.02 23.56 4.96
C VAL A 59 -11.51 23.96 3.58
N ARG A 60 -10.19 24.15 3.43
CA ARG A 60 -9.55 24.46 2.13
C ARG A 60 -9.77 23.35 1.11
N CYS A 61 -9.73 22.10 1.56
CA CYS A 61 -10.01 20.91 0.75
C CYS A 61 -11.52 20.64 0.56
N LYS A 62 -12.41 21.45 1.15
CA LYS A 62 -13.87 21.27 1.17
C LYS A 62 -14.28 19.86 1.61
N LEU A 63 -13.59 19.33 2.62
CA LEU A 63 -13.78 17.97 3.13
C LEU A 63 -14.28 18.02 4.57
N ARG A 64 -15.28 17.20 4.91
CA ARG A 64 -15.65 16.96 6.31
C ARG A 64 -14.80 15.84 6.89
N GLU A 65 -14.48 15.91 8.18
CA GLU A 65 -13.69 14.85 8.83
C GLU A 65 -14.34 13.47 8.70
N ALA A 66 -15.67 13.38 8.81
CA ALA A 66 -16.40 12.13 8.57
C ALA A 66 -16.17 11.57 7.15
N GLU A 67 -16.09 12.44 6.14
CA GLU A 67 -15.80 12.03 4.76
C GLU A 67 -14.35 11.54 4.61
N LEU A 68 -13.41 12.16 5.34
CA LEU A 68 -12.03 11.67 5.41
C LEU A 68 -11.98 10.28 6.05
N VAL A 69 -12.66 10.09 7.19
CA VAL A 69 -12.72 8.79 7.88
C VAL A 69 -13.30 7.70 6.99
N SER A 70 -14.45 7.93 6.36
CA SER A 70 -15.05 6.94 5.44
C SER A 70 -14.14 6.61 4.25
N ARG A 71 -13.36 7.58 3.76
CA ARG A 71 -12.35 7.32 2.72
C ARG A 71 -11.22 6.44 3.25
N LEU A 72 -10.69 6.74 4.43
CA LEU A 72 -9.63 5.95 5.07
C LEU A 72 -10.09 4.54 5.38
N GLU A 73 -11.34 4.35 5.84
CA GLU A 73 -11.95 3.04 6.05
C GLU A 73 -12.00 2.23 4.76
N ARG A 74 -12.52 2.83 3.67
CA ARG A 74 -12.58 2.16 2.37
C ARG A 74 -11.19 1.76 1.87
N GLU A 75 -10.21 2.65 1.95
CA GLU A 75 -8.83 2.33 1.53
C GLU A 75 -8.20 1.25 2.39
N THR A 76 -8.42 1.30 3.70
CA THR A 76 -7.89 0.31 4.64
C THR A 76 -8.50 -1.06 4.41
N ASN A 77 -9.81 -1.12 4.22
CA ASN A 77 -10.54 -2.36 3.93
C ASN A 77 -10.06 -2.97 2.61
N LEU A 78 -9.84 -2.14 1.59
CA LEU A 78 -9.31 -2.58 0.31
C LEU A 78 -7.91 -3.18 0.46
N MET A 79 -7.04 -2.53 1.24
CA MET A 79 -5.69 -3.04 1.52
C MET A 79 -5.71 -4.33 2.33
N ALA A 80 -6.61 -4.45 3.32
CA ALA A 80 -6.79 -5.68 4.09
C ALA A 80 -7.27 -6.83 3.20
N PHE A 81 -8.15 -6.56 2.24
CA PHE A 81 -8.59 -7.54 1.25
C PHE A 81 -7.43 -8.00 0.33
N VAL A 82 -6.62 -7.06 -0.15
CA VAL A 82 -5.41 -7.37 -0.94
C VAL A 82 -4.46 -8.27 -0.16
N ASP A 83 -4.16 -7.91 1.09
CA ASP A 83 -3.27 -8.70 1.95
C ASP A 83 -3.85 -10.09 2.22
N TYR A 84 -5.12 -10.18 2.62
CA TYR A 84 -5.83 -11.45 2.84
C TYR A 84 -5.75 -12.39 1.62
N ARG A 85 -5.89 -11.83 0.42
CA ARG A 85 -5.87 -12.62 -0.81
C ARG A 85 -4.46 -13.04 -1.23
N LEU A 86 -3.49 -12.14 -1.13
CA LEU A 86 -2.17 -12.32 -1.75
C LEU A 86 -1.12 -12.85 -0.78
N ARG A 87 -1.16 -12.48 0.50
CA ARG A 87 -0.18 -12.92 1.49
C ARG A 87 -0.06 -14.43 1.59
N PRO A 88 -1.15 -15.24 1.58
CA PRO A 88 -1.04 -16.70 1.61
C PRO A 88 -0.37 -17.32 0.38
N GLN A 89 -0.26 -16.57 -0.72
CA GLN A 89 0.38 -17.02 -1.96
C GLN A 89 1.89 -16.77 -1.96
N VAL A 90 2.40 -15.99 -1.00
CA VAL A 90 3.83 -15.74 -0.87
C VAL A 90 4.51 -16.99 -0.34
N GLN A 91 5.42 -17.54 -1.12
CA GLN A 91 6.36 -18.56 -0.69
C GLN A 91 7.73 -17.93 -0.68
N LEU A 92 8.40 -17.92 0.47
CA LEU A 92 9.75 -17.39 0.63
C LEU A 92 10.70 -18.52 1.05
N SER A 93 11.79 -18.71 0.31
CA SER A 93 12.82 -19.68 0.65
C SER A 93 13.94 -19.03 1.48
N SER A 94 14.72 -19.86 2.19
CA SER A 94 15.91 -19.36 2.90
C SER A 94 17.01 -18.90 1.93
N GLU A 95 17.11 -19.53 0.76
CA GLU A 95 18.05 -19.15 -0.30
C GLU A 95 17.77 -17.73 -0.81
N GLU A 96 16.50 -17.37 -1.02
CA GLU A 96 16.11 -16.02 -1.43
C GLU A 96 16.49 -14.96 -0.38
N MET A 97 16.38 -15.28 0.91
CA MET A 97 16.79 -14.38 1.99
C MET A 97 18.32 -14.21 2.05
N GLU A 98 19.06 -15.30 1.87
CA GLU A 98 20.53 -15.28 1.81
C GLU A 98 21.04 -14.49 0.60
N GLU A 99 20.42 -14.67 -0.56
CA GLU A 99 20.72 -13.94 -1.79
C GLU A 99 20.46 -12.44 -1.61
N TYR A 100 19.28 -12.06 -1.12
CA TYR A 100 18.95 -10.65 -0.86
C TYR A 100 19.93 -10.00 0.12
N TYR A 101 20.28 -10.69 1.21
CA TYR A 101 21.27 -10.20 2.16
C TYR A 101 22.62 -9.95 1.52
N ARG A 102 23.14 -10.94 0.79
CA ARG A 102 24.48 -10.92 0.19
C ARG A 102 24.59 -9.88 -0.92
N GLU A 103 23.55 -9.76 -1.74
CA GLU A 103 23.62 -9.01 -3.00
C GLU A 103 23.00 -7.62 -2.91
N THR A 104 22.07 -7.39 -1.99
CA THR A 104 21.37 -6.11 -1.86
C THR A 104 21.67 -5.45 -0.51
N LEU A 105 21.29 -6.08 0.61
CA LEU A 105 21.31 -5.41 1.92
C LEU A 105 22.73 -5.12 2.41
N ALA A 106 23.61 -6.12 2.42
CA ALA A 106 24.97 -5.95 2.93
C ALA A 106 25.80 -4.97 2.07
N PRO A 107 25.75 -5.01 0.73
CA PRO A 107 26.40 -3.99 -0.11
C PRO A 107 25.83 -2.58 0.10
N GLU A 108 24.51 -2.45 0.28
CA GLU A 108 23.85 -1.17 0.55
C GLU A 108 24.33 -0.56 1.88
N LEU A 109 24.33 -1.35 2.96
CA LEU A 109 24.78 -0.89 4.28
C LEU A 109 26.24 -0.43 4.26
N ARG A 110 27.12 -1.18 3.58
CA ARG A 110 28.52 -0.75 3.40
C ARG A 110 28.63 0.57 2.63
N ARG A 111 27.79 0.76 1.60
CA ARG A 111 27.76 2.00 0.81
C ARG A 111 27.28 3.19 1.65
N GLN A 112 26.38 2.95 2.59
CA GLN A 112 25.90 3.94 3.56
C GLN A 112 26.91 4.23 4.68
N GLY A 113 28.11 3.64 4.64
CA GLY A 113 29.18 3.89 5.59
C GLY A 113 29.10 3.04 6.86
N GLN A 114 28.22 2.04 6.90
CA GLN A 114 28.12 1.12 8.02
C GLN A 114 29.32 0.16 8.04
N GLN A 115 30.21 0.36 9.00
CA GLN A 115 31.44 -0.42 9.13
C GLN A 115 31.18 -1.85 9.62
N ASP A 116 30.18 -2.02 10.48
CA ASP A 116 29.77 -3.33 11.00
C ASP A 116 28.41 -3.70 10.42
N VAL A 117 28.41 -4.63 9.46
CA VAL A 117 27.19 -5.10 8.81
C VAL A 117 26.61 -6.24 9.67
N PRO A 118 25.37 -6.09 10.18
CA PRO A 118 24.75 -7.11 11.02
C PRO A 118 24.68 -8.46 10.29
N PRO A 119 24.99 -9.58 10.96
CA PRO A 119 24.90 -10.90 10.35
C PRO A 119 23.45 -11.22 9.93
N LEU A 120 23.30 -12.07 8.91
CA LEU A 120 21.98 -12.47 8.37
C LEU A 120 20.99 -12.88 9.47
N ALA A 121 21.44 -13.60 10.50
CA ALA A 121 20.58 -14.05 11.60
C ALA A 121 19.88 -12.90 12.36
N GLU A 122 20.54 -11.74 12.47
CA GLU A 122 19.98 -10.57 13.18
C GLU A 122 18.98 -9.78 12.33
N VAL A 123 19.12 -9.84 11.00
CA VAL A 123 18.27 -9.10 10.04
C VAL A 123 17.28 -9.99 9.30
N ARG A 124 17.23 -11.29 9.62
CA ARG A 124 16.42 -12.27 8.87
C ARG A 124 14.95 -11.90 8.83
N ASP A 125 14.37 -11.57 9.98
CA ASP A 125 12.94 -11.19 10.08
C ASP A 125 12.64 -9.93 9.26
N GLN A 126 13.58 -8.97 9.24
CA GLN A 126 13.45 -7.76 8.44
C GLN A 126 13.50 -8.07 6.94
N ILE A 127 14.42 -8.94 6.52
CA ILE A 127 14.53 -9.39 5.13
C ILE A 127 13.28 -10.14 4.71
N GLU A 128 12.77 -11.03 5.56
CA GLU A 128 11.52 -11.75 5.31
C GLU A 128 10.35 -10.78 5.08
N GLN A 129 10.22 -9.75 5.93
CA GLN A 129 9.18 -8.73 5.77
C GLN A 129 9.32 -7.95 4.45
N ILE A 130 10.54 -7.54 4.09
CA ILE A 130 10.81 -6.82 2.84
C ILE A 130 10.45 -7.69 1.64
N LEU A 131 11.00 -8.91 1.57
CA LEU A 131 10.78 -9.81 0.43
C LEU A 131 9.31 -10.25 0.33
N THR A 132 8.64 -10.45 1.46
CA THR A 132 7.20 -10.70 1.49
C THR A 132 6.44 -9.54 0.87
N GLN A 133 6.73 -8.31 1.26
CA GLN A 133 6.06 -7.13 0.72
C GLN A 133 6.34 -6.94 -0.78
N GLU A 134 7.57 -7.15 -1.23
CA GLU A 134 7.93 -7.10 -2.65
C GLU A 134 7.18 -8.14 -3.48
N LYS A 135 7.02 -9.36 -2.96
CA LYS A 135 6.26 -10.42 -3.62
C LYS A 135 4.77 -10.10 -3.67
N ILE A 136 4.19 -9.58 -2.57
CA ILE A 136 2.81 -9.11 -2.56
C ILE A 136 2.60 -8.02 -3.61
N ASN A 137 3.52 -7.05 -3.72
CA ASN A 137 3.43 -5.99 -4.73
C ASN A 137 3.44 -6.56 -6.16
N ARG A 138 4.34 -7.50 -6.45
CA ARG A 138 4.39 -8.19 -7.76
C ARG A 138 3.10 -8.96 -8.06
N LEU A 139 2.57 -9.69 -7.08
CA LEU A 139 1.31 -10.42 -7.21
C LEU A 139 0.13 -9.47 -7.44
N LEU A 140 0.11 -8.31 -6.76
CA LEU A 140 -0.91 -7.29 -6.93
C LEU A 140 -0.89 -6.72 -8.35
N GLU A 141 0.28 -6.37 -8.87
CA GLU A 141 0.44 -5.89 -10.25
C GLU A 141 -0.08 -6.91 -11.27
N GLN A 142 0.30 -8.17 -11.12
CA GLN A 142 -0.19 -9.26 -11.98
C GLN A 142 -1.71 -9.43 -11.88
N TRP A 143 -2.25 -9.35 -10.67
CA TRP A 143 -3.68 -9.47 -10.45
C TRP A 143 -4.46 -8.30 -11.06
N LEU A 144 -4.00 -7.05 -10.89
CA LEU A 144 -4.58 -5.87 -11.51
C LEU A 144 -4.56 -5.95 -13.04
N GLN A 145 -3.45 -6.41 -13.63
CA GLN A 145 -3.38 -6.65 -15.08
C GLN A 145 -4.41 -7.67 -15.54
N ASN A 146 -4.63 -8.74 -14.77
CA ASN A 146 -5.64 -9.75 -15.07
C ASN A 146 -7.07 -9.21 -14.91
N LEU A 147 -7.34 -8.40 -13.87
CA LEU A 147 -8.64 -7.74 -13.68
C LEU A 147 -8.95 -6.81 -14.86
N ARG A 148 -7.99 -5.97 -15.27
CA ARG A 148 -8.13 -5.08 -16.44
C ARG A 148 -8.47 -5.82 -17.74
N ARG A 149 -7.94 -7.03 -17.93
CA ARG A 149 -8.22 -7.86 -19.11
C ARG A 149 -9.60 -8.52 -19.08
N ARG A 150 -10.11 -8.84 -17.88
CA ARG A 150 -11.36 -9.58 -17.68
C ARG A 150 -12.58 -8.67 -17.53
N THR A 151 -12.39 -7.43 -17.11
CA THR A 151 -13.47 -6.45 -16.98
C THR A 151 -13.58 -5.66 -18.28
N PRO A 152 -14.65 -5.81 -19.08
CA PRO A 152 -14.93 -4.83 -20.13
C PRO A 152 -15.11 -3.48 -19.44
N ALA A 153 -14.34 -2.47 -19.83
CA ALA A 153 -14.36 -1.15 -19.21
C ALA A 153 -15.77 -0.56 -19.27
N LYS A 154 -16.55 -0.74 -18.20
CA LYS A 154 -17.74 0.05 -17.94
C LYS A 154 -17.25 1.37 -17.37
N ILE A 155 -16.88 2.27 -18.27
CA ILE A 155 -16.78 3.69 -17.92
C ILE A 155 -18.21 4.07 -17.54
N LEU A 156 -18.42 4.38 -16.25
CA LEU A 156 -19.67 4.99 -15.80
C LEU A 156 -19.73 6.36 -16.48
N GLU A 157 -20.62 6.49 -17.47
CA GLU A 157 -21.05 7.77 -18.05
C GLU A 157 -21.84 8.60 -17.04
#